data_AF-A0A6B2FYN7-F1
#
_entry.id   AF-A0A6B2FYN7-F1
#
_cell.length_a   1.000
_cell.length_b   1.000
_cell.length_c   1.000
_cell.angle_alpha   90.00
_cell.angle_beta   90.00
_cell.angle_gamma   90.00
#
_symmetry.space_group_name_H-M   'P 1'
#
loop_
_entity.id
_entity.type
_entity.pdbx_description
1 polymer ?
#
loop_
_entity_poly.entity_id
_entity_poly.type
_entity_poly.pdbx_seq_one_letter_code
_entity_poly.pdbx_strand_id
1 'polypeptide(L)'
;KSVRKWKRTAFVNHSRSDSLMLNHWRPIDCSPYSIYNPYPFSTLNKHAFCPSINPDIYARYFYDENWTFETTDFFIKLCNKYDLKFIPIQDRLLTKFHDLSFSVLDLKKRFVDICKINDQVRVCTIMIFDSRFTSQNQL
;
A
#
# COMPACT_ATOMS: atom_id res chain seq x y z
N LYS A 1 1.56 24.67 41.15
CA LYS A 1 1.01 24.04 39.91
C LYS A 1 0.54 22.63 40.26
N SER A 2 -0.74 22.31 40.07
CA SER A 2 -1.26 20.96 40.31
C SER A 2 -0.85 20.03 39.16
N VAL A 3 -0.37 18.82 39.48
CA VAL A 3 0.03 17.81 38.49
C VAL A 3 -1.21 17.10 37.98
N ARG A 4 -1.34 16.98 36.65
CA ARG A 4 -2.43 16.26 36.01
C ARG A 4 -2.35 14.76 36.38
N LYS A 5 -3.46 14.20 36.84
CA LYS A 5 -3.56 12.78 37.21
C LYS A 5 -3.83 11.92 35.97
N TRP A 6 -3.28 10.71 35.96
CA TRP A 6 -3.35 9.77 34.83
C TRP A 6 -3.91 8.42 35.28
N LYS A 7 -4.61 7.72 34.38
CA LYS A 7 -5.10 6.35 34.57
C LYS A 7 -4.75 5.48 33.37
N ARG A 8 -4.43 4.21 33.63
CA ARG A 8 -4.25 3.19 32.59
C ARG A 8 -5.63 2.79 32.07
N THR A 9 -5.90 3.02 30.79
CA THR A 9 -7.22 2.80 30.18
C THR A 9 -7.09 1.81 29.03
N ALA A 10 -8.00 0.83 28.99
CA ALA A 10 -8.11 -0.12 27.90
C ALA A 10 -8.79 0.52 26.68
N PHE A 11 -8.34 0.14 25.49
CA PHE A 11 -8.91 0.59 24.21
C PHE A 11 -8.73 -0.47 23.13
N VAL A 12 -9.61 -0.43 22.13
CA VAL A 12 -9.49 -1.22 20.90
C VAL A 12 -8.99 -0.30 19.79
N ASN A 13 -7.96 -0.72 19.06
CA ASN A 13 -7.49 0.02 17.89
C ASN A 13 -8.26 -0.41 16.64
N HIS A 14 -9.15 0.44 16.15
CA HIS A 14 -9.99 0.18 14.97
C HIS A 14 -9.19 -0.03 13.67
N SER A 15 -7.91 0.33 13.65
CA SER A 15 -7.01 0.06 12.52
C SER A 15 -6.62 -1.41 12.41
N ARG A 16 -6.77 -2.18 13.48
CA ARG A 16 -6.40 -3.59 13.52
C ARG A 16 -7.63 -4.46 13.25
N SER A 17 -7.42 -5.60 12.60
CA SER A 17 -8.46 -6.60 12.35
C SER A 17 -8.61 -7.62 13.49
N ASP A 18 -7.64 -7.73 14.40
CA ASP A 18 -7.56 -8.78 15.42
C ASP A 18 -8.29 -8.46 16.74
N SER A 19 -9.04 -7.35 16.80
CA SER A 19 -9.79 -6.89 17.99
C SER A 19 -8.98 -6.85 19.30
N LEU A 20 -7.65 -6.70 19.20
CA LEU A 20 -6.76 -6.73 20.35
C LEU A 20 -7.03 -5.54 21.29
N MET A 21 -7.28 -5.83 22.57
CA MET A 21 -7.40 -4.82 23.60
C MET A 21 -6.02 -4.39 24.10
N LEU A 22 -5.69 -3.11 23.89
CA LEU A 22 -4.45 -2.49 24.34
C LEU A 22 -4.72 -1.55 25.50
N ASN A 23 -3.66 -1.19 26.23
CA ASN A 23 -3.74 -0.25 27.35
C ASN A 23 -2.78 0.90 27.14
N HIS A 24 -3.21 2.14 27.39
CA HIS A 24 -2.31 3.30 27.49
C HIS A 24 -2.67 4.22 28.65
N TRP A 25 -1.79 5.15 28.96
CA TRP A 25 -2.03 6.20 29.95
C TRP A 25 -2.86 7.32 29.36
N ARG A 26 -3.96 7.67 30.02
CA ARG A 26 -4.82 8.80 29.65
C ARG A 26 -5.06 9.70 30.87
N PRO A 27 -5.19 11.02 30.67
CA PRO A 27 -5.64 11.90 31.73
C PRO A 27 -7.01 11.48 32.29
N ILE A 28 -7.21 11.62 33.60
CA ILE A 28 -8.45 11.17 34.26
C ILE A 28 -9.68 11.97 33.78
N ASP A 29 -9.48 13.24 33.45
CA ASP A 29 -10.46 14.22 32.94
C ASP A 29 -10.87 13.98 31.48
N CYS A 30 -10.25 13.02 30.79
CA CYS A 30 -10.52 12.76 29.40
C CYS A 30 -11.73 11.82 29.23
N SER A 31 -12.62 12.14 28.28
CA SER A 31 -13.83 11.37 28.01
C SER A 31 -13.52 9.89 27.67
N PRO A 32 -14.37 8.93 28.10
CA PRO A 32 -14.15 7.53 27.77
C PRO A 32 -14.19 7.29 26.25
N TYR A 33 -13.58 6.19 25.82
CA TYR A 33 -13.72 5.73 24.44
C TYR A 33 -15.17 5.30 24.17
N SER A 34 -15.70 5.72 23.04
CA SER A 34 -17.03 5.34 22.56
C SER A 34 -17.03 5.25 21.04
N ILE A 35 -18.11 4.77 20.44
CA ILE A 35 -18.30 4.77 18.98
C ILE A 35 -18.16 6.19 18.41
N TYR A 36 -18.61 7.20 19.16
CA TYR A 36 -18.53 8.62 18.79
C TYR A 36 -17.21 9.28 19.16
N ASN A 37 -16.36 8.61 19.93
CA ASN A 37 -15.02 9.07 20.32
C ASN A 37 -14.03 7.90 20.26
N PRO A 38 -13.73 7.38 19.05
CA PRO A 38 -12.84 6.25 18.88
C PRO A 38 -11.38 6.64 19.21
N TYR A 39 -10.51 5.65 19.29
CA TYR A 39 -9.08 5.88 19.50
C TYR A 39 -8.49 6.79 18.39
N PRO A 40 -7.98 8.00 18.72
CA PRO A 40 -7.64 9.00 17.69
C PRO A 40 -6.56 8.55 16.70
N PHE A 41 -5.58 7.79 17.19
CA PHE A 41 -4.45 7.33 16.38
C PHE A 41 -4.83 6.21 15.41
N SER A 42 -6.06 5.67 15.46
CA SER A 42 -6.53 4.71 14.47
C SER A 42 -6.56 5.31 13.05
N THR A 43 -6.75 6.62 12.94
CA THR A 43 -6.75 7.32 11.65
C THR A 43 -5.37 7.42 10.98
N LEU A 44 -4.30 7.18 11.75
CA LEU A 44 -2.93 7.25 11.25
C LEU A 44 -2.48 5.97 10.54
N ASN A 45 -3.23 4.87 10.65
CA ASN A 45 -2.91 3.64 9.94
C ASN A 45 -3.27 3.74 8.46
N LYS A 46 -2.46 4.48 7.70
CA LYS A 46 -2.60 4.66 6.27
C LYS A 46 -1.65 3.71 5.55
N HIS A 47 -2.18 2.90 4.65
CA HIS A 47 -1.42 2.00 3.80
C HIS A 47 -1.24 2.61 2.41
N ALA A 48 -0.08 2.36 1.80
CA ALA A 48 0.19 2.83 0.45
C ALA A 48 -0.58 1.98 -0.58
N PHE A 49 -1.16 2.64 -1.58
CA PHE A 49 -1.76 1.95 -2.71
C PHE A 49 -0.67 1.32 -3.59
N CYS A 50 -0.79 0.02 -3.87
CA CYS A 50 0.08 -0.69 -4.81
C CYS A 50 -0.77 -1.22 -5.97
N PRO A 51 -0.38 -0.97 -7.24
CA PRO A 51 -1.15 -1.45 -8.39
C PRO A 51 -1.02 -2.97 -8.55
N SER A 52 -2.10 -3.62 -8.99
CA SER A 52 -2.08 -5.02 -9.41
C SER A 52 -1.57 -5.15 -10.84
N ILE A 53 -0.63 -6.07 -11.09
CA ILE A 53 -0.07 -6.30 -12.42
C ILE A 53 -0.58 -7.64 -12.96
N ASN A 54 -1.18 -7.59 -14.15
CA ASN A 54 -1.59 -8.80 -14.87
C ASN A 54 -0.49 -9.24 -15.86
N PRO A 55 -0.39 -10.54 -16.19
CA PRO A 55 0.60 -11.05 -17.15
C PRO A 55 0.53 -10.36 -18.52
N ASP A 56 -0.67 -10.09 -19.04
CA ASP A 56 -0.87 -9.46 -20.34
C ASP A 56 -0.36 -8.02 -20.38
N ILE A 57 -0.62 -7.27 -19.30
CA ILE A 57 -0.14 -5.90 -19.12
C ILE A 57 1.38 -5.92 -18.97
N TYR A 58 1.91 -6.93 -18.27
CA TYR A 58 3.36 -7.10 -18.10
C TYR A 58 4.09 -7.28 -19.42
N ALA A 59 3.65 -8.26 -20.23
CA ALA A 59 4.26 -8.56 -21.51
C ALA A 59 4.24 -7.37 -22.47
N ARG A 60 3.20 -6.52 -22.36
CA ARG A 60 3.01 -5.39 -23.26
C ARG A 60 3.76 -4.12 -22.85
N TYR A 61 3.88 -3.84 -21.55
CA TYR A 61 4.37 -2.54 -21.07
C TYR A 61 5.54 -2.60 -20.08
N PHE A 62 5.81 -3.76 -19.47
CA PHE A 62 6.77 -3.89 -18.37
C PHE A 62 7.95 -4.81 -18.65
N TYR A 63 8.12 -5.24 -19.90
CA TYR A 63 9.26 -6.07 -20.31
C TYR A 63 10.60 -5.35 -20.05
N ASP A 64 11.53 -6.07 -19.40
CA ASP A 64 12.87 -5.61 -19.06
C ASP A 64 13.77 -6.85 -18.95
N GLU A 65 15.02 -6.77 -19.39
CA GLU A 65 15.96 -7.90 -19.38
C GLU A 65 16.29 -8.37 -17.96
N ASN A 66 16.29 -7.44 -16.99
CA ASN A 66 16.62 -7.75 -15.60
C ASN A 66 15.41 -8.12 -14.75
N TRP A 67 14.18 -7.93 -15.27
CA TRP A 67 12.94 -8.20 -14.54
C TRP A 67 12.07 -9.20 -15.27
N THR A 68 11.72 -10.28 -14.59
CA THR A 68 10.70 -11.22 -15.06
C THR A 68 9.33 -10.84 -14.48
N PHE A 69 8.28 -11.42 -15.06
CA PHE A 69 6.93 -11.26 -14.51
C PHE A 69 6.86 -11.76 -13.07
N GLU A 70 7.46 -12.92 -12.78
CA GLU A 70 7.44 -13.50 -11.44
C GLU A 70 8.15 -12.60 -10.42
N THR A 71 9.31 -12.03 -10.76
CA THR A 71 10.04 -11.13 -9.86
C THR A 71 9.26 -9.85 -9.63
N THR A 72 8.61 -9.30 -10.67
CA THR A 72 7.81 -8.09 -10.58
C THR A 72 6.52 -8.30 -9.76
N ASP A 73 5.80 -9.41 -9.98
CA ASP A 73 4.60 -9.77 -9.20
C ASP A 73 4.95 -9.97 -7.72
N PHE A 74 6.05 -10.68 -7.44
CA PHE A 74 6.53 -10.85 -6.07
C PHE A 74 6.95 -9.52 -5.44
N PHE A 75 7.63 -8.65 -6.18
CA PHE A 75 8.00 -7.32 -5.72
C PHE A 75 6.79 -6.48 -5.32
N ILE A 76 5.73 -6.45 -6.15
CA ILE A 76 4.49 -5.73 -5.84
C ILE A 76 3.78 -6.31 -4.61
N LYS A 77 3.76 -7.64 -4.44
CA LYS A 77 3.24 -8.28 -3.22
C LYS A 77 4.01 -7.84 -1.97
N LEU A 78 5.34 -7.73 -2.06
CA LEU A 78 6.17 -7.21 -0.97
C LEU A 78 5.91 -5.72 -0.72
N CYS A 79 5.74 -4.91 -1.77
CA CYS A 79 5.38 -3.50 -1.67
C CYS A 79 4.08 -3.30 -0.88
N ASN A 80 3.06 -4.12 -1.14
CA ASN A 80 1.79 -4.11 -0.42
C ASN A 80 1.97 -4.55 1.05
N LYS A 81 2.72 -5.64 1.28
CA LYS A 81 2.95 -6.20 2.62
C LYS A 81 3.75 -5.28 3.55
N TYR A 82 4.72 -4.54 3.02
CA TYR A 82 5.66 -3.74 3.80
C TYR A 82 5.42 -2.22 3.72
N ASP A 83 4.32 -1.78 3.10
CA ASP A 83 4.02 -0.36 2.84
C ASP A 83 5.19 0.40 2.18
N LEU A 84 5.73 -0.15 1.10
CA LEU A 84 6.83 0.47 0.33
C LEU A 84 8.13 0.71 1.12
N LYS A 85 8.33 0.03 2.25
CA LYS A 85 9.61 0.06 2.97
C LYS A 85 10.64 -0.75 2.17
N PHE A 86 11.39 -0.07 1.29
CA PHE A 86 12.27 -0.73 0.31
C PHE A 86 13.40 -1.57 0.90
N ILE A 87 13.90 -1.26 2.10
CA ILE A 87 14.98 -2.02 2.74
C ILE A 87 14.54 -3.46 3.06
N PRO A 88 13.46 -3.72 3.83
CA PRO A 88 12.99 -5.08 4.05
C PRO A 88 12.47 -5.73 2.76
N ILE A 89 11.95 -4.97 1.80
CA ILE A 89 11.53 -5.52 0.50
C ILE A 89 12.74 -6.09 -0.25
N GLN A 90 13.84 -5.33 -0.32
CA GLN A 90 15.08 -5.76 -0.97
C GLN A 90 15.62 -7.04 -0.34
N ASP A 91 15.74 -7.07 0.99
CA ASP A 91 16.19 -8.24 1.74
C ASP A 91 15.39 -9.50 1.39
N ARG A 92 14.05 -9.41 1.41
CA ARG A 92 13.18 -10.54 1.07
C ARG A 92 13.21 -10.93 -0.40
N LEU A 93 13.41 -9.97 -1.29
CA LEU A 93 13.49 -10.23 -2.72
C LEU A 93 14.79 -10.95 -3.08
N LEU A 94 15.92 -10.51 -2.54
CA LEU A 94 17.23 -11.16 -2.71
C LEU A 94 17.29 -12.55 -2.04
N THR A 95 16.54 -12.75 -0.97
CA THR A 95 16.39 -14.06 -0.33
C THR A 95 15.63 -15.06 -1.22
N LYS A 96 14.68 -14.59 -2.05
CA LYS A 96 13.94 -15.47 -2.96
C LYS A 96 14.68 -15.65 -4.30
N PHE A 97 15.29 -14.60 -4.81
CA PHE A 97 15.96 -14.56 -6.11
C PHE A 97 17.44 -14.20 -5.92
N HIS A 98 18.25 -15.21 -5.64
CA HIS A 98 19.68 -15.04 -5.33
C HIS A 98 20.53 -14.58 -6.52
N ASP A 99 20.07 -14.86 -7.74
CA ASP A 99 20.79 -14.50 -8.97
C ASP A 99 20.67 -13.00 -9.32
N LEU A 100 19.81 -12.28 -8.60
CA LEU A 100 19.52 -10.87 -8.86
C LEU A 100 20.26 -9.99 -7.85
N SER A 101 20.73 -8.84 -8.31
CA SER A 101 21.43 -7.84 -7.49
C SER A 101 20.79 -6.46 -7.68
N PHE A 102 19.60 -6.27 -7.12
CA PHE A 102 18.93 -4.97 -7.17
C PHE A 102 19.39 -4.06 -6.03
N SER A 103 19.75 -2.82 -6.33
CA SER A 103 19.90 -1.79 -5.31
C SER A 103 18.54 -1.24 -4.86
N VAL A 104 18.49 -0.60 -3.69
CA VAL A 104 17.27 0.11 -3.22
C VAL A 104 16.84 1.16 -4.25
N LEU A 105 17.78 1.80 -4.95
CA LEU A 105 17.47 2.80 -5.97
C LEU A 105 16.76 2.16 -7.17
N ASP A 106 17.20 0.99 -7.61
CA ASP A 106 16.60 0.27 -8.73
C ASP A 106 15.16 -0.16 -8.40
N LEU A 107 14.93 -0.64 -7.17
CA LEU A 107 13.59 -0.99 -6.70
C LEU A 107 12.67 0.23 -6.68
N LYS A 108 13.17 1.39 -6.22
CA LYS A 108 12.41 2.64 -6.22
C LYS A 108 12.08 3.09 -7.64
N LYS A 109 13.06 3.05 -8.54
CA LYS A 109 12.89 3.41 -9.95
C LYS A 109 11.84 2.51 -10.60
N ARG A 110 11.98 1.19 -10.44
CA ARG A 110 11.03 0.21 -10.97
C ARG A 110 9.61 0.46 -10.46
N PHE A 111 9.45 0.75 -9.17
CA PHE A 111 8.14 1.07 -8.60
C PHE A 111 7.51 2.33 -9.22
N VAL A 112 8.30 3.40 -9.39
CA VAL A 112 7.84 4.64 -10.03
C VAL A 112 7.43 4.40 -11.49
N ASP A 113 8.21 3.61 -12.22
CA ASP A 113 7.91 3.27 -13.62
C ASP A 113 6.61 2.46 -13.73
N ILE A 114 6.39 1.52 -12.80
CA ILE A 114 5.15 0.75 -12.68
C ILE A 114 3.94 1.65 -12.43
N CYS A 115 4.06 2.61 -11.51
CA CYS A 115 2.96 3.54 -11.22
C CYS A 115 2.62 4.42 -12.43
N LYS A 116 3.63 5.00 -13.08
CA LYS A 116 3.42 5.86 -14.27
C LYS A 116 2.70 5.13 -15.40
N ILE A 117 3.12 3.91 -15.71
CA ILE A 117 2.52 3.13 -16.78
C ILE A 117 1.10 2.71 -16.39
N ASN A 118 0.85 2.33 -15.14
CA ASN A 118 -0.51 2.01 -14.70
C ASN A 118 -1.45 3.22 -14.78
N ASP A 119 -0.98 4.41 -14.45
CA ASP A 119 -1.76 5.63 -14.60
C ASP A 119 -2.07 5.91 -16.09
N GLN A 120 -1.09 5.75 -16.97
CA GLN A 120 -1.29 5.88 -18.43
C GLN A 120 -2.29 4.84 -18.96
N VAL A 121 -2.17 3.58 -18.56
CA VAL A 121 -3.09 2.50 -18.98
C VAL A 121 -4.51 2.76 -18.48
N ARG A 122 -4.67 3.26 -17.24
CA ARG A 122 -5.99 3.64 -16.70
C ARG A 122 -6.62 4.78 -17.49
N VAL A 123 -5.85 5.83 -17.78
CA VAL A 123 -6.31 6.95 -18.61
C VAL A 123 -6.68 6.47 -20.01
N CYS A 124 -5.84 5.66 -20.66
CA CYS A 124 -6.13 5.10 -21.98
C CYS A 124 -7.34 4.17 -21.98
N THR A 125 -7.55 3.38 -20.93
CA THR A 125 -8.72 2.49 -20.82
C THR A 125 -10.01 3.31 -20.71
N ILE A 126 -10.01 4.37 -19.90
CA ILE A 126 -11.16 5.28 -19.79
C ILE A 126 -11.45 5.95 -21.15
N MET A 127 -10.41 6.45 -21.82
CA MET A 127 -10.54 7.09 -23.15
C MET A 127 -10.99 6.10 -24.25
N ILE A 128 -10.56 4.83 -24.18
CA ILE A 128 -11.01 3.77 -25.08
C ILE A 128 -12.46 3.37 -24.79
N PHE A 129 -12.89 3.35 -23.53
CA PHE A 129 -14.29 3.10 -23.18
C PHE A 129 -15.19 4.24 -23.68
N ASP A 130 -14.80 5.50 -23.51
CA ASP A 130 -15.56 6.66 -24.00
C ASP A 130 -15.66 6.70 -25.55
N SER A 131 -14.57 6.36 -26.25
CA SER A 131 -14.57 6.33 -27.72
C SER A 131 -15.38 5.15 -28.30
N ARG A 132 -15.48 4.03 -27.60
CA ARG A 132 -16.38 2.91 -27.99
C ARG A 132 -17.85 3.21 -27.69
N PHE A 133 -18.14 3.98 -26.64
CA PHE A 133 -19.51 4.39 -26.31
C PHE A 133 -20.07 5.42 -27.30
N THR A 134 -19.21 6.28 -27.84
CA THR A 134 -19.59 7.25 -28.88
C THR A 134 -19.80 6.62 -30.27
N SER A 135 -19.09 5.52 -30.58
CA SER A 135 -19.25 4.82 -31.86
C SER A 135 -20.40 3.80 -31.90
N GLN A 136 -20.96 3.42 -30.74
CA GLN A 136 -22.18 2.58 -30.67
C GLN A 136 -23.51 3.36 -30.70
N ASN A 137 -23.47 4.69 -30.55
CA ASN A 137 -24.66 5.56 -30.57
C ASN A 137 -24.87 6.32 -31.90
N GLN A 138 -24.28 5.83 -33.01
CA GLN A 138 -24.43 6.41 -34.36
C GLN A 138 -25.16 5.50 -35.35
N LEU A 139 -26.04 4.60 -34.89
CA LEU A 139 -26.95 3.83 -35.76
C LEU A 139 -28.40 4.05 -35.35
#